data_AF-A0A7S0H890-F1
#
_entry.id   AF-A0A7S0H890-F1
#
_cell.length_a   1.000
_cell.length_b   1.000
_cell.length_c   1.000
_cell.angle_alpha   90.00
_cell.angle_beta   90.00
_cell.angle_gamma   90.00
#
_symmetry.space_group_name_H-M   'P 1'
#
loop_
_entity.id
_entity.type
_entity.pdbx_description
1 polymer ?
#
loop_
_entity_poly.entity_id
_entity_poly.type
_entity_poly.pdbx_seq_one_letter_code
_entity_poly.pdbx_strand_id
1 'polypeptide(L)'
;EGYLKKAGRLNQAKYQPRYCMLDYGGRKLIYCEEDEMGLKRKGSVNLRGAEIISDETGKGTKIEIWTPARKYIFVASDRTEKSKWVEALRHCSQDVLVAHRKLL
;
A
#
# COMPACT_ATOMS: atom_id res chain seq x y z
N GLU A 1 8.02 -5.20 4.69
CA GLU A 1 7.89 -3.92 5.42
C GLU A 1 8.97 -2.96 4.98
N GLY A 2 8.83 -1.66 5.23
CA GLY A 2 9.81 -0.65 4.82
C GLY A 2 9.24 0.75 4.74
N TYR A 3 10.10 1.74 4.50
CA TYR A 3 9.71 3.15 4.47
C TYR A 3 9.12 3.56 3.12
N LEU A 4 7.95 4.20 3.16
CA LEU A 4 7.36 4.89 2.00
C LEU A 4 7.02 6.33 2.36
N LYS A 5 7.19 7.24 1.41
CA LYS A 5 6.66 8.61 1.53
C LYS A 5 5.18 8.59 1.21
N LYS A 6 4.32 8.99 2.16
CA LYS A 6 2.87 9.02 1.99
C LYS A 6 2.35 10.45 1.86
N ALA A 7 1.46 10.70 0.90
CA ALA A 7 0.75 11.97 0.78
C ALA A 7 -0.27 12.16 1.91
N GLY A 8 -0.50 13.42 2.32
CA GLY A 8 -1.53 13.79 3.30
C GLY A 8 -2.96 13.41 2.88
N ARG A 9 -3.92 13.47 3.81
CA ARG A 9 -5.31 13.00 3.63
C ARG A 9 -6.09 13.69 2.49
N LEU A 10 -5.62 14.84 2.02
CA LEU A 10 -6.20 15.64 0.93
C LEU A 10 -5.28 15.73 -0.30
N ASN A 11 -4.34 14.79 -0.46
CA ASN A 11 -3.28 14.87 -1.49
C ASN A 11 -2.49 16.18 -1.45
N GLN A 12 -2.43 16.82 -0.28
CA GLN A 12 -1.63 18.03 -0.06
C GLN A 12 -0.14 17.73 -0.32
N ALA A 13 0.56 18.73 -0.86
CA ALA A 13 1.91 18.64 -1.41
C ALA A 13 3.01 18.09 -0.48
N LYS A 14 2.73 17.96 0.83
CA LYS A 14 3.72 17.46 1.80
C LYS A 14 3.60 15.95 1.97
N TYR A 15 4.54 15.23 1.36
CA TYR A 15 4.77 13.81 1.64
C TYR A 15 5.44 13.65 3.01
N GLN A 16 5.06 12.63 3.76
CA GLN A 16 5.65 12.29 5.07
C GLN A 16 6.19 10.86 5.04
N PRO A 17 7.39 10.59 5.61
CA PRO A 17 7.90 9.24 5.73
C PRO A 17 7.00 8.43 6.66
N ARG A 18 6.65 7.21 6.24
CA ARG A 18 5.88 6.27 7.04
C ARG A 18 6.49 4.88 6.93
N TYR A 19 6.72 4.26 8.07
CA TYR A 19 7.10 2.85 8.11
C TYR A 19 5.87 2.01 7.79
N CYS A 20 5.92 1.28 6.69
CA CYS A 20 4.79 0.55 6.13
C CYS A 20 4.99 -0.96 6.31
N MET A 21 3.91 -1.64 6.73
CA MET A 21 3.89 -3.08 6.96
C MET A 21 2.68 -3.68 6.25
N LEU A 22 2.90 -4.78 5.52
CA LEU A 22 1.82 -5.57 4.92
C LEU A 22 1.39 -6.65 5.90
N ASP A 23 0.14 -6.55 6.33
CA ASP A 23 -0.56 -7.59 7.05
C ASP A 23 -1.38 -8.40 6.04
N TYR A 24 -0.83 -9.55 5.60
CA TYR A 24 -1.49 -10.43 4.64
C TYR A 24 -2.75 -11.09 5.22
N GLY A 25 -2.75 -11.43 6.51
CA GLY A 25 -3.89 -12.07 7.18
C GLY A 25 -5.08 -11.12 7.30
N GLY A 26 -4.84 -9.88 7.72
CA GLY A 26 -5.85 -8.83 7.80
C GLY A 26 -6.10 -8.08 6.49
N ARG A 27 -5.34 -8.39 5.43
CA ARG A 27 -5.34 -7.72 4.12
C ARG A 27 -5.24 -6.20 4.23
N LYS A 28 -4.24 -5.73 4.97
CA LYS A 28 -4.04 -4.31 5.27
C LYS A 28 -2.62 -3.88 4.99
N LEU A 29 -2.49 -2.66 4.47
CA LEU A 29 -1.24 -1.91 4.55
C LEU A 29 -1.31 -1.01 5.79
N ILE A 30 -0.57 -1.34 6.84
CA ILE A 30 -0.44 -0.52 8.05
C ILE A 30 0.67 0.48 7.83
N TYR A 31 0.49 1.73 8.27
CA TYR A 31 1.52 2.76 8.19
C TYR A 31 1.69 3.48 9.54
N CYS A 32 2.94 3.58 9.97
CA CYS A 32 3.36 4.15 11.24
C CYS A 32 4.22 5.39 11.02
N GLU A 33 4.28 6.21 12.06
CA GLU A 33 5.26 7.27 12.25
C GLU A 33 6.26 6.78 13.28
N GLU A 34 7.54 7.03 13.07
CA GLU A 34 8.59 6.75 14.05
C GLU A 34 8.93 8.05 14.77
N ASP A 35 8.91 8.00 16.10
CA ASP A 35 9.39 9.08 16.98
C ASP A 35 10.33 8.50 18.05
N GLU A 36 10.76 9.33 19.00
CA GLU A 36 11.69 8.93 20.08
C GLU A 36 11.14 7.76 20.94
N MET A 37 9.82 7.54 20.95
CA MET A 37 9.17 6.45 21.68
C MET A 37 8.97 5.20 20.81
N GLY A 38 9.39 5.21 19.54
CA GLY A 38 9.31 4.11 18.60
C GLY A 38 8.20 4.25 17.55
N LEU A 39 7.71 3.12 17.04
CA LEU A 39 6.70 3.09 15.98
C LEU A 39 5.28 3.33 16.50
N LYS A 40 4.68 4.46 16.12
CA LYS A 40 3.30 4.82 16.40
C LYS A 40 2.41 4.64 15.18
N ARG A 41 1.37 3.81 15.30
CA ARG A 41 0.41 3.58 14.20
C ARG A 41 -0.35 4.87 13.86
N LYS A 42 -0.35 5.25 12.58
CA LYS A 42 -1.10 6.40 12.06
C LYS A 42 -2.34 6.00 11.27
N GLY A 43 -2.39 4.77 10.78
CA GLY A 43 -3.58 4.24 10.13
C GLY A 43 -3.31 2.97 9.35
N SER A 44 -4.27 2.63 8.50
CA SER A 44 -4.17 1.49 7.58
C SER A 44 -4.98 1.73 6.31
N VAL A 45 -4.62 1.00 5.26
CA VAL A 45 -5.38 0.84 4.02
C VAL A 45 -5.99 -0.54 4.04
N ASN A 46 -7.31 -0.66 3.83
CA ASN A 46 -7.92 -1.96 3.54
C ASN A 46 -7.61 -2.31 2.09
N LEU A 47 -6.95 -3.44 1.87
CA LEU A 47 -6.51 -3.86 0.53
C LEU A 47 -7.51 -4.79 -0.15
N ARG A 48 -8.50 -5.33 0.56
CA ARG A 48 -9.49 -6.23 -0.04
C ARG A 48 -10.28 -5.51 -1.13
N GLY A 49 -10.11 -5.95 -2.38
CA GLY A 49 -10.74 -5.32 -3.54
C GLY A 49 -10.22 -3.91 -3.83
N ALA A 50 -9.08 -3.51 -3.27
CA ALA A 50 -8.42 -2.27 -3.62
C ALA A 50 -7.71 -2.39 -4.97
N GLU A 51 -7.74 -1.32 -5.76
CA GLU A 51 -7.04 -1.26 -7.04
C GLU A 51 -5.65 -0.64 -6.85
N ILE A 52 -4.62 -1.34 -7.34
CA ILE A 52 -3.22 -0.91 -7.23
C ILE A 52 -2.78 -0.29 -8.55
N ILE A 53 -2.76 1.05 -8.60
CA ILE A 53 -2.37 1.83 -9.76
C ILE A 53 -0.89 2.21 -9.67
N SER A 54 -0.14 1.88 -10.71
CA SER A 54 1.25 2.29 -10.87
C SER A 54 1.52 2.61 -12.34
N ASP A 55 2.34 3.63 -12.63
CA ASP A 55 2.80 3.80 -14.02
C ASP A 55 3.53 2.53 -14.48
N GLU A 56 3.10 1.99 -15.62
CA GLU A 56 3.71 0.82 -16.24
C GLU A 56 4.96 1.21 -17.06
N THR A 57 5.09 2.50 -17.38
CA THR A 57 6.24 3.05 -18.10
C THR A 57 7.53 3.05 -17.27
N GLY A 58 7.43 2.78 -15.96
CA GLY A 58 8.57 2.61 -15.05
C GLY A 58 9.35 3.89 -14.77
N LYS A 59 8.84 5.07 -15.15
CA LYS A 59 9.56 6.34 -14.99
C LYS A 59 9.37 6.97 -13.62
N GLY A 60 8.28 6.64 -12.91
CA GLY A 60 7.99 7.16 -11.57
C GLY A 60 8.17 6.14 -10.46
N THR A 61 8.25 6.62 -9.21
CA THR A 61 8.26 5.81 -7.99
C THR A 61 6.92 5.88 -7.23
N LYS A 62 5.89 6.46 -7.85
CA LYS A 62 4.54 6.64 -7.28
C LYS A 62 3.74 5.33 -7.34
N ILE A 63 3.01 5.08 -6.27
CA ILE A 63 2.05 4.00 -6.10
C ILE A 63 0.75 4.62 -5.61
N GLU A 64 -0.36 4.36 -6.29
CA GLU A 64 -1.68 4.74 -5.79
C GLU A 64 -2.49 3.50 -5.42
N ILE A 65 -3.15 3.56 -4.28
CA ILE A 65 -4.07 2.53 -3.81
C ILE A 65 -5.46 3.14 -3.77
N TRP A 66 -6.33 2.66 -4.64
CA TRP A 66 -7.69 3.15 -4.76
C TRP A 66 -8.61 2.19 -4.02
N THR A 67 -9.34 2.75 -3.05
CA THR A 67 -10.38 2.04 -2.31
C THR A 67 -11.72 2.73 -2.57
N PRO A 68 -12.87 2.10 -2.29
CA PRO A 68 -14.17 2.76 -2.42
C PRO A 68 -14.27 4.06 -1.61
N ALA A 69 -13.59 4.13 -0.46
CA ALA A 69 -13.65 5.27 0.44
C ALA A 69 -12.72 6.42 0.06
N ARG A 70 -11.49 6.12 -0.39
CA ARG A 70 -10.49 7.14 -0.76
C ARG A 70 -9.32 6.59 -1.58
N LYS A 71 -8.57 7.52 -2.17
CA LYS A 71 -7.27 7.26 -2.82
C LYS A 71 -6.14 7.51 -1.83
N TYR A 72 -5.13 6.65 -1.88
CA TYR A 72 -3.90 6.78 -1.10
C TYR A 72 -2.72 6.85 -2.04
N ILE A 73 -1.85 7.84 -1.85
CA ILE A 73 -0.64 7.99 -2.66
C ILE A 73 0.58 7.73 -1.79
N PHE A 74 1.43 6.83 -2.28
CA PHE A 74 2.73 6.50 -1.72
C PHE A 74 3.81 6.70 -2.78
N VAL A 75 5.04 6.95 -2.33
CA VAL A 75 6.21 7.14 -3.16
C VAL A 75 7.34 6.32 -2.56
N ALA A 76 7.87 5.39 -3.36
CA ALA A 76 9.05 4.61 -3.02
C ALA A 76 10.34 5.41 -3.25
N SER A 77 11.43 4.98 -2.63
CA SER A 77 12.75 5.59 -2.77
C SER A 77 13.30 5.45 -4.19
N ASP A 78 13.06 4.30 -4.81
CA ASP A 78 13.45 3.99 -6.18
C ASP A 78 12.45 3.07 -6.90
N ARG A 79 12.76 2.74 -8.16
CA ARG A 79 11.91 1.91 -9.03
C ARG A 79 11.90 0.44 -8.63
N THR A 80 13.01 -0.05 -8.10
CA THR A 80 13.13 -1.44 -7.62
C THR A 80 12.24 -1.64 -6.41
N GLU A 81 12.30 -0.71 -5.46
CA GLU A 81 11.45 -0.70 -4.29
C GLU A 81 9.97 -0.53 -4.66
N LYS A 82 9.64 0.39 -5.59
CA LYS A 82 8.28 0.51 -6.14
C LYS A 82 7.77 -0.84 -6.65
N SER A 83 8.57 -1.53 -7.46
CA SER A 83 8.16 -2.79 -8.09
C SER A 83 7.84 -3.86 -7.05
N LYS A 84 8.71 -4.01 -6.04
CA LYS A 84 8.49 -4.92 -4.89
C LYS A 84 7.20 -4.60 -4.14
N TRP A 85 6.95 -3.32 -3.88
CA TRP A 85 5.72 -2.89 -3.20
C TRP A 85 4.48 -3.14 -4.05
N VAL A 86 4.49 -2.81 -5.34
CA VAL A 86 3.35 -3.02 -6.24
C VAL A 86 2.99 -4.50 -6.33
N GLU A 87 3.99 -5.37 -6.48
CA GLU A 87 3.79 -6.82 -6.51
C GLU A 87 3.15 -7.32 -5.21
N ALA A 88 3.73 -6.98 -4.06
CA ALA A 88 3.24 -7.40 -2.75
C ALA A 88 1.82 -6.85 -2.46
N LEU A 89 1.55 -5.60 -2.84
CA LEU A 89 0.24 -4.97 -2.70
C LEU A 89 -0.82 -5.65 -3.58
N ARG A 90 -0.48 -5.96 -4.84
CA ARG A 90 -1.37 -6.68 -5.75
C ARG A 90 -1.71 -8.05 -5.20
N HIS A 91 -0.71 -8.81 -4.78
CA HIS A 91 -0.91 -10.12 -4.16
C HIS A 91 -1.82 -10.05 -2.92
N CYS A 92 -1.64 -9.04 -2.06
CA CYS A 92 -2.45 -8.86 -0.86
C CYS A 92 -3.88 -8.33 -1.16
N SER A 93 -4.05 -7.59 -2.25
CA SER A 93 -5.34 -7.00 -2.65
C SER A 93 -6.29 -7.98 -3.32
N GLN A 94 -5.73 -8.99 -4.01
CA GLN A 94 -6.50 -10.00 -4.70
C GLN A 94 -7.29 -10.84 -3.69
N ASP A 95 -8.56 -11.05 -3.99
CA ASP A 95 -9.29 -12.12 -3.34
C ASP A 95 -8.64 -13.43 -3.75
N VAL A 96 -8.03 -14.13 -2.78
CA VAL A 96 -7.80 -15.57 -2.91
C VAL A 96 -9.20 -16.21 -2.87
N LEU A 97 -9.91 -16.15 -3.98
CA LEU A 97 -10.93 -17.15 -4.29
C LEU A 97 -10.15 -18.45 -4.48
N VAL A 98 -9.81 -19.12 -3.37
CA VAL A 98 -9.56 -20.56 -3.44
C VAL A 98 -10.80 -21.12 -4.08
N ALA A 99 -10.63 -21.69 -5.25
CA ALA A 99 -11.65 -22.34 -6.04
C ALA A 99 -12.41 -23.36 -5.18
N HIS A 100 -13.50 -22.95 -4.52
CA HIS A 100 -14.64 -23.83 -4.32
C HIS A 100 -15.45 -23.81 -5.62
N ARG A 101 -14.83 -24.29 -6.70
CA ARG A 101 -15.58 -24.84 -7.81
C ARG A 101 -16.22 -26.11 -7.26
N LYS A 102 -17.55 -26.02 -7.10
CA LYS A 102 -18.52 -27.11 -7.02
C LYS A 102 -17.87 -28.49 -7.22
N LEU A 103 -17.76 -29.25 -6.13
CA LEU A 103 -17.92 -30.68 -6.28
C LEU A 103 -19.42 -30.92 -6.49
N LEU A 104 -19.67 -31.64 -7.58
CA LEU A 104 -20.95 -32.06 -8.13
C LEU A 104 -21.88 -32.65 -7.07
#